data_AF-A0A1F6EXD6-F1
#
_entry.id   AF-A0A1F6EXD6-F1
#
_cell.length_a   1.000
_cell.length_b   1.000
_cell.length_c   1.000
_cell.angle_alpha   90.00
_cell.angle_beta   90.00
_cell.angle_gamma   90.00
#
_symmetry.space_group_name_H-M   'P 1'
#
loop_
_entity.id
_entity.type
_entity.pdbx_description
1 polymer ?
#
loop_
_entity_poly.entity_id
_entity_poly.type
_entity_poly.pdbx_seq_one_letter_code
_entity_poly.pdbx_strand_id
1 'polypeptide(L)'
;MQKKFVKAMGGAWFDTEGSKQKAGGRKKNEENIGLPGRLAETLQTVRDSKSLKDAVKARGLVASTIVYHLEELAELGRLVRADFAHLIPLDILDEVHEALGANNDNKLSPVFHALNGRHSFETIRLVRLMKEN
;
A
#
# COMPACT_ATOMS: atom_id res chain seq x y z
N MET A 1 -23.11 13.32 -43.12
CA MET A 1 -24.10 14.37 -42.81
C MET A 1 -24.79 14.12 -41.46
N GLN A 2 -24.05 14.04 -40.35
CA GLN A 2 -24.64 13.93 -38.99
C GLN A 2 -23.98 14.86 -37.96
N LYS A 3 -22.99 15.67 -38.36
CA LYS A 3 -22.28 16.61 -37.46
C LYS A 3 -22.88 18.03 -37.43
N LYS A 4 -23.79 18.34 -38.35
CA LYS A 4 -24.42 19.67 -38.45
C LYS A 4 -25.77 19.77 -37.70
N PHE A 5 -26.36 18.64 -37.32
CA PHE A 5 -27.69 18.62 -36.68
C PHE A 5 -27.63 18.87 -35.16
N VAL A 6 -26.58 18.40 -34.48
CA VAL A 6 -26.47 18.51 -33.02
C VAL A 6 -26.22 19.95 -32.54
N LYS A 7 -25.69 20.83 -33.41
CA LYS A 7 -25.43 22.24 -33.06
C LYS A 7 -26.69 23.14 -33.11
N ALA A 8 -27.74 22.70 -33.80
CA ALA A 8 -28.97 23.50 -33.98
C ALA A 8 -29.98 23.36 -32.82
N MET A 9 -29.80 22.38 -31.92
CA MET A 9 -30.77 22.03 -30.87
C MET A 9 -30.45 22.65 -29.49
N GLY A 10 -29.58 23.67 -29.42
CA GLY A 10 -29.40 24.45 -28.19
C GLY A 10 -28.89 23.66 -26.97
N GLY A 11 -28.29 22.49 -27.18
CA GLY A 11 -27.65 21.74 -26.12
C GLY A 11 -26.34 22.41 -25.70
N ALA A 12 -26.23 22.79 -24.42
CA ALA A 12 -24.98 23.23 -23.84
C ALA A 12 -23.99 22.06 -23.83
N TRP A 13 -22.97 22.13 -24.69
CA TRP A 13 -21.79 21.29 -24.56
C TRP A 13 -20.96 21.87 -23.42
N PHE A 14 -20.76 21.10 -22.36
CA PHE A 14 -19.79 21.43 -21.32
C PHE A 14 -18.39 21.36 -21.93
N ASP A 15 -17.87 22.52 -22.35
CA ASP A 15 -16.44 22.75 -22.48
C ASP A 15 -15.86 22.82 -21.07
N THR A 16 -15.42 21.69 -20.53
CA THR A 16 -14.50 21.70 -19.40
C THR A 16 -13.08 21.64 -19.93
N GLU A 17 -12.57 22.79 -20.36
CA GLU A 17 -11.13 23.06 -20.29
C GLU A 17 -10.73 22.95 -18.82
N GLY A 18 -10.12 21.84 -18.42
CA GLY A 18 -9.83 21.68 -16.99
C GLY A 18 -9.12 20.45 -16.46
N SER A 19 -8.55 19.55 -17.26
CA SER A 19 -7.36 18.80 -16.84
C SER A 19 -6.77 18.01 -18.00
N LYS A 20 -5.69 18.52 -18.58
CA LYS A 20 -4.69 17.65 -19.21
C LYS A 20 -4.05 16.80 -18.11
N GLN A 21 -4.66 15.69 -17.71
CA GLN A 21 -3.86 14.59 -17.21
C GLN A 21 -3.20 13.98 -18.44
N LYS A 22 -2.00 14.49 -18.70
CA LYS A 22 -1.05 13.93 -19.65
C LYS A 22 -1.07 12.42 -19.46
N ALA A 23 -1.19 11.70 -20.57
CA ALA A 23 -0.68 10.34 -20.68
C ALA A 23 0.80 10.41 -20.29
N GLY A 24 1.07 10.30 -18.99
CA GLY A 24 2.41 10.24 -18.45
C GLY A 24 2.97 8.93 -18.97
N GLY A 25 3.93 9.00 -19.89
CA GLY A 25 4.77 7.86 -20.20
C GLY A 25 5.18 7.26 -18.86
N ARG A 26 4.71 6.04 -18.58
CA ARG A 26 5.04 5.31 -17.37
C ARG A 26 6.54 5.12 -17.44
N LYS A 27 7.31 5.99 -16.80
CA LYS A 27 8.71 5.72 -16.50
C LYS A 27 8.66 4.42 -15.73
N LYS A 28 8.99 3.31 -16.40
CA LYS A 28 9.23 2.06 -15.71
C LYS A 28 10.40 2.39 -14.80
N ASN A 29 10.15 2.55 -13.50
CA ASN A 29 11.21 2.54 -12.52
C ASN A 29 12.01 1.26 -12.80
N GLU A 30 13.29 1.40 -13.13
CA GLU A 30 14.17 0.28 -13.44
C GLU A 30 14.17 -0.75 -12.30
N GLU A 31 13.94 -0.27 -11.07
CA GLU A 31 13.73 -1.05 -9.85
C GLU A 31 12.58 -2.08 -9.93
N ASN A 32 11.59 -1.87 -10.80
CA ASN A 32 10.41 -2.74 -10.94
C ASN A 32 10.48 -3.67 -12.16
N ILE A 33 11.61 -3.74 -12.87
CA ILE A 33 11.77 -4.63 -14.03
C ILE A 33 11.67 -6.08 -13.55
N GLY A 34 10.62 -6.78 -14.00
CA GLY A 34 10.37 -8.20 -13.68
C GLY A 34 9.44 -8.44 -12.48
N LEU A 35 8.97 -7.40 -11.77
CA LEU A 35 7.97 -7.57 -10.73
C LEU A 35 6.55 -7.76 -11.32
N PRO A 36 5.72 -8.61 -10.70
CA PRO A 36 4.28 -8.61 -10.95
C PRO A 36 3.69 -7.22 -10.77
N GLY A 37 2.85 -6.78 -11.72
CA GLY A 37 2.29 -5.42 -11.71
C GLY A 37 1.57 -5.05 -10.41
N ARG A 38 0.88 -6.00 -9.77
CA ARG A 38 0.22 -5.80 -8.47
C ARG A 38 1.18 -5.39 -7.35
N LEU A 39 2.39 -5.94 -7.36
CA LEU A 39 3.40 -5.71 -6.33
C LEU A 39 4.09 -4.36 -6.57
N ALA A 40 4.51 -4.10 -7.80
CA ALA A 40 5.10 -2.82 -8.19
C ALA A 40 4.19 -1.63 -7.86
N GLU A 41 2.89 -1.76 -8.15
CA GLU A 41 1.94 -0.70 -7.82
C GLU A 41 1.68 -0.55 -6.33
N THR A 42 1.70 -1.66 -5.57
CA THR A 42 1.56 -1.60 -4.11
C THR A 42 2.77 -0.93 -3.48
N LEU A 43 3.99 -1.28 -3.92
CA LEU A 43 5.24 -0.67 -3.48
C LEU A 43 5.24 0.84 -3.74
N GLN A 44 4.89 1.25 -4.96
CA GLN A 44 4.82 2.67 -5.30
C GLN A 44 3.79 3.40 -4.42
N THR A 45 2.61 2.81 -4.25
CA THR A 45 1.56 3.43 -3.42
C THR A 45 1.96 3.53 -1.96
N VAL A 46 2.65 2.54 -1.43
CA VAL A 46 3.15 2.54 -0.05
C VAL A 46 4.20 3.63 0.16
N ARG A 47 5.14 3.80 -0.78
CA ARG A 47 6.12 4.91 -0.78
C ARG A 47 5.45 6.28 -0.80
N ASP A 48 4.38 6.42 -1.57
CA ASP A 48 3.66 7.70 -1.72
C ASP A 48 2.67 7.99 -0.57
N SER A 49 2.31 6.96 0.21
CA SER A 49 1.32 7.06 1.30
C SER A 49 1.97 7.42 2.63
N LYS A 50 1.26 8.20 3.46
CA LYS A 50 1.73 8.56 4.81
C LYS A 50 1.41 7.50 5.86
N SER A 51 0.36 6.73 5.66
CA SER A 51 -0.11 5.72 6.61
C SER A 51 -0.67 4.50 5.88
N LEU A 52 -0.76 3.36 6.59
CA LEU A 52 -1.36 2.15 6.02
C LEU A 52 -2.81 2.38 5.57
N LYS A 53 -3.57 3.20 6.30
CA LYS A 53 -4.96 3.55 5.94
C LYS A 53 -5.02 4.33 4.63
N ASP A 54 -4.05 5.19 4.35
CA ASP A 54 -3.99 5.94 3.10
C ASP A 54 -3.61 5.03 1.94
N ALA A 55 -2.66 4.11 2.15
CA ALA A 55 -2.29 3.11 1.14
C ALA A 55 -3.47 2.21 0.77
N VAL A 56 -4.26 1.78 1.76
CA VAL A 56 -5.52 1.03 1.60
C VAL A 56 -6.50 1.79 0.72
N LYS A 57 -6.74 3.09 1.02
CA LYS A 57 -7.64 3.94 0.24
C LYS A 57 -7.14 4.16 -1.18
N ALA A 58 -5.85 4.42 -1.36
CA ALA A 58 -5.25 4.68 -2.66
C ALA A 58 -5.25 3.44 -3.58
N ARG A 59 -5.02 2.24 -3.03
CA ARG A 59 -5.11 0.98 -3.79
C ARG A 59 -6.54 0.47 -3.98
N GLY A 60 -7.47 0.86 -3.11
CA GLY A 60 -8.80 0.25 -3.05
C GLY A 60 -8.77 -1.22 -2.63
N LEU A 61 -7.78 -1.60 -1.82
CA LEU A 61 -7.58 -2.97 -1.32
C LEU A 61 -7.70 -3.01 0.21
N VAL A 62 -7.98 -4.17 0.77
CA VAL A 62 -7.96 -4.36 2.23
C VAL A 62 -6.52 -4.36 2.77
N ALA A 63 -6.36 -3.92 4.02
CA ALA A 63 -5.05 -3.79 4.66
C ALA A 63 -4.25 -5.11 4.65
N SER A 64 -4.93 -6.24 4.89
CA SER A 64 -4.33 -7.57 4.88
C SER A 64 -3.71 -7.94 3.53
N THR A 65 -4.31 -7.52 2.41
CA THR A 65 -3.75 -7.72 1.06
C THR A 65 -2.53 -6.85 0.80
N ILE A 66 -2.53 -5.61 1.28
CA ILE A 66 -1.37 -4.72 1.15
C ILE A 66 -0.18 -5.28 1.94
N VAL A 67 -0.41 -5.69 3.19
CA VAL A 67 0.63 -6.31 4.01
C VAL A 67 1.15 -7.60 3.37
N TYR A 68 0.26 -8.44 2.83
CA TYR A 68 0.67 -9.64 2.10
C TYR A 68 1.55 -9.32 0.88
N HIS A 69 1.23 -8.29 0.09
CA HIS A 69 2.10 -7.86 -1.00
C HIS A 69 3.46 -7.36 -0.52
N LEU A 70 3.53 -6.70 0.64
CA LEU A 70 4.80 -6.26 1.22
C LEU A 70 5.64 -7.45 1.69
N GLU A 71 5.03 -8.48 2.29
CA GLU A 71 5.70 -9.73 2.62
C GLU A 71 6.24 -10.42 1.35
N GLU A 72 5.42 -10.57 0.30
CA GLU A 72 5.88 -11.11 -1.00
C GLU A 72 7.07 -10.30 -1.54
N LEU A 73 7.04 -8.97 -1.44
CA LEU A 73 8.13 -8.10 -1.90
C LEU A 73 9.41 -8.30 -1.08
N ALA A 74 9.31 -8.54 0.23
CA ALA A 74 10.45 -8.83 1.09
C ALA A 74 11.05 -10.20 0.77
N GLU A 75 10.22 -11.22 0.56
CA GLU A 75 10.66 -12.56 0.13
C GLU A 75 11.41 -12.52 -1.21
N LEU A 76 10.99 -11.64 -2.12
CA LEU A 76 11.66 -11.41 -3.41
C LEU A 76 12.94 -10.56 -3.30
N GLY A 77 13.29 -10.04 -2.11
CA GLY A 77 14.42 -9.13 -1.92
C GLY A 77 14.25 -7.80 -2.67
N ARG A 78 13.00 -7.32 -2.77
CA ARG A 78 12.60 -6.11 -3.50
C ARG A 78 11.91 -5.07 -2.61
N LEU A 79 11.87 -5.31 -1.30
CA LEU A 79 11.39 -4.36 -0.30
C LEU A 79 12.55 -3.94 0.60
N VAL A 80 12.74 -2.63 0.76
CA VAL A 80 13.69 -2.08 1.74
C VAL A 80 12.89 -1.55 2.92
N ARG A 81 13.44 -1.64 4.14
CA ARG A 81 12.81 -1.10 5.36
C ARG A 81 12.33 0.35 5.23
N ALA A 82 13.10 1.19 4.55
CA ALA A 82 12.75 2.59 4.30
C ALA A 82 11.46 2.78 3.48
N ASP A 83 11.05 1.76 2.70
CA ASP A 83 9.85 1.84 1.86
C ASP A 83 8.55 1.78 2.66
N PHE A 84 8.56 1.19 3.85
CA PHE A 84 7.32 0.92 4.61
C PHE A 84 7.39 1.27 6.10
N ALA A 85 8.56 1.59 6.65
CA ALA A 85 8.71 1.91 8.08
C ALA A 85 7.80 3.05 8.55
N HIS A 86 7.50 4.03 7.69
CA HIS A 86 6.60 5.15 8.00
C HIS A 86 5.13 4.73 8.17
N LEU A 87 4.75 3.52 7.73
CA LEU A 87 3.40 3.00 7.92
C LEU A 87 3.15 2.52 9.36
N ILE A 88 4.23 2.29 10.13
CA ILE A 88 4.20 1.69 11.46
C ILE A 88 4.31 2.82 12.50
N PRO A 89 3.35 2.93 13.43
CA PRO A 89 3.48 3.84 14.57
C PRO A 89 4.69 3.44 15.43
N LEU A 90 5.54 4.39 15.81
CA LEU A 90 6.78 4.08 16.55
C LEU A 90 6.53 3.73 18.02
N ASP A 91 5.43 4.23 18.59
CA ASP A 91 5.00 4.03 19.98
C ASP A 91 4.64 2.58 20.30
N ILE A 92 4.32 1.77 19.29
CA ILE A 92 3.91 0.38 19.46
C ILE A 92 5.05 -0.62 19.22
N LEU A 93 6.20 -0.16 18.72
CA LEU A 93 7.29 -1.04 18.29
C LEU A 93 7.81 -1.88 19.45
N ASP A 94 8.13 -1.23 20.58
CA ASP A 94 8.75 -1.89 21.72
C ASP A 94 7.83 -2.97 22.31
N GLU A 95 6.55 -2.65 22.55
CA GLU A 95 5.60 -3.61 23.10
C GLU A 95 5.31 -4.78 22.15
N VAL A 96 5.26 -4.53 20.84
CA VAL A 96 5.06 -5.61 19.85
C VAL A 96 6.34 -6.45 19.73
N HIS A 97 7.53 -5.86 19.81
CA HIS A 97 8.79 -6.58 19.79
C HIS A 97 8.96 -7.48 21.02
N GLU A 98 8.61 -6.99 22.22
CA GLU A 98 8.59 -7.79 23.45
C GLU A 98 7.60 -8.96 23.32
N ALA A 99 6.37 -8.70 22.84
CA ALA A 99 5.36 -9.74 22.66
C ALA A 99 5.75 -10.78 21.60
N LEU A 100 6.46 -10.39 20.54
CA LEU A 100 7.05 -11.28 19.55
C LEU A 100 8.21 -12.10 20.13
N GLY A 101 9.08 -11.49 20.95
CA GLY A 101 10.22 -12.16 21.57
C GLY A 101 9.82 -13.18 22.65
N ALA A 102 8.72 -12.93 23.37
CA ALA A 102 8.18 -13.85 24.36
C ALA A 102 7.53 -15.10 23.74
N ASN A 103 7.14 -15.05 22.46
CA ASN A 103 6.47 -16.13 21.75
C ASN A 103 7.43 -16.88 20.82
N ASN A 104 7.91 -18.05 21.25
CA ASN A 104 8.83 -18.89 20.46
C ASN A 104 8.19 -19.53 19.20
N ASP A 105 6.86 -19.56 19.13
CA ASP A 105 6.12 -20.35 18.14
C ASP A 105 5.87 -19.64 16.80
N ASN A 106 6.37 -18.42 16.61
CA ASN A 106 6.14 -17.60 15.40
C ASN A 106 4.66 -17.35 15.03
N LYS A 107 3.73 -17.76 15.89
CA LYS A 107 2.27 -17.59 15.74
C LYS A 107 1.87 -16.18 16.14
N LEU A 108 1.03 -15.54 15.33
CA LEU A 108 0.53 -14.18 15.59
C LEU A 108 -0.60 -14.15 16.64
N SER A 109 -1.38 -15.22 16.79
CA SER A 109 -2.51 -15.25 17.74
C SER A 109 -2.06 -15.04 19.19
N PRO A 110 -1.03 -15.75 19.71
CA PRO A 110 -0.51 -15.49 21.06
C PRO A 110 -0.02 -14.05 21.26
N VAL A 111 0.63 -13.47 20.25
CA VAL A 111 1.12 -12.08 20.28
C VAL A 111 -0.05 -11.10 20.37
N PHE A 112 -1.07 -11.29 19.54
CA PHE A 112 -2.28 -10.48 19.55
C PHE A 112 -3.00 -10.54 20.92
N HIS A 113 -3.09 -11.72 21.52
CA HIS A 113 -3.66 -11.89 22.85
C HIS A 113 -2.80 -11.25 23.95
N ALA A 114 -1.47 -11.36 23.87
CA ALA A 114 -0.56 -10.71 24.81
C ALA A 114 -0.69 -9.17 24.76
N LEU A 115 -0.99 -8.62 23.58
CA LEU A 115 -1.25 -7.19 23.39
C LEU A 115 -2.69 -6.78 23.74
N ASN A 116 -3.50 -7.68 24.30
CA ASN A 116 -4.93 -7.50 24.61
C ASN A 116 -5.78 -7.08 23.40
N GLY A 117 -5.36 -7.44 22.19
CA GLY A 117 -6.06 -7.09 20.96
C GLY A 117 -6.07 -5.59 20.62
N ARG A 118 -5.17 -4.79 21.22
CA ARG A 118 -5.06 -3.35 20.95
C ARG A 118 -4.59 -3.04 19.52
N HIS A 119 -3.83 -3.94 18.93
CA HIS A 119 -3.22 -3.79 17.60
C HIS A 119 -3.77 -4.82 16.64
N SER A 120 -4.05 -4.41 15.40
CA SER A 120 -4.53 -5.35 14.39
C SER A 120 -3.42 -6.33 13.97
N PHE A 121 -3.82 -7.47 13.42
CA PHE A 121 -2.87 -8.47 12.91
C PHE A 121 -1.97 -7.89 11.82
N GLU A 122 -2.48 -6.99 10.99
CA GLU A 122 -1.71 -6.30 9.94
C GLU A 122 -0.58 -5.47 10.52
N THR A 123 -0.85 -4.73 11.59
CA THR A 123 0.16 -3.93 12.28
C THR A 123 1.23 -4.82 12.89
N ILE A 124 0.85 -5.91 13.55
CA ILE A 124 1.81 -6.87 14.14
C ILE A 124 2.67 -7.50 13.04
N ARG A 125 2.08 -7.86 11.89
CA ARG A 125 2.79 -8.39 10.72
C ARG A 125 3.80 -7.38 10.15
N LEU A 126 3.45 -6.11 10.04
CA LEU A 126 4.36 -5.06 9.58
C LEU A 126 5.56 -4.87 10.53
N VAL A 127 5.32 -4.86 11.84
CA VAL A 127 6.40 -4.78 12.84
C VAL A 127 7.31 -6.00 12.75
N ARG A 128 6.74 -7.19 12.56
CA ARG A 128 7.51 -8.42 12.33
C ARG A 128 8.36 -8.32 11.06
N LEU A 129 7.78 -7.85 9.96
CA LEU A 129 8.49 -7.63 8.69
C LEU A 129 9.67 -6.66 8.85
N MET A 130 9.50 -5.61 9.65
CA MET A 130 10.55 -4.63 9.98
C MET A 130 11.68 -5.21 10.85
N LYS A 131 11.43 -6.29 11.59
CA LYS A 131 12.45 -7.02 12.37
C LYS A 131 13.25 -7.99 11.50
N GLU A 132 12.61 -8.57 10.48
CA GLU A 132 13.20 -9.58 9.59
C GLU A 132 13.98 -8.98 8.42
N ASN A 133 13.73 -7.71 8.07
CA ASN A 133 14.26 -6.99 6.90
C ASN A 133 15.04 -5.72 7.30
#